data_AF-A0ABD1J2A2-F1
#
_entry.id   AF-A0ABD1J2A2-F1
#
_cell.length_a   1.000
_cell.length_b   1.000
_cell.length_c   1.000
_cell.angle_alpha   90.00
_cell.angle_beta   90.00
_cell.angle_gamma   90.00
#
_symmetry.space_group_name_H-M   'P 1'
#
loop_
_entity.id
_entity.type
_entity.pdbx_description
1 polymer ?
#
loop_
_entity_poly.entity_id
_entity_poly.type
_entity_poly.pdbx_seq_one_letter_code
_entity_poly.pdbx_strand_id
1 'polypeptide(L)'
;MTLPLFSPPRSLATRLPRTSVADSIMDKDSFLKEASLLYKDSCPELARFLMRNQQMDSSAASTEALCPFCFQWREPDNHRVRLRPKHRPSAHLQRILGREAKGCRLSLAEKDTLSRFRRSSSCLVSRG
;
A
#
# COMPACT_ATOMS: atom_id res chain seq x y z
N MET A 1 1.55 1.49 -48.47
CA MET A 1 1.88 1.69 -47.05
C MET A 1 1.40 0.48 -46.28
N THR A 2 2.31 -0.46 -46.05
CA THR A 2 2.04 -1.74 -45.38
C THR A 2 2.09 -1.55 -43.87
N LEU A 3 0.99 -1.83 -43.18
CA LEU A 3 0.92 -1.85 -41.71
C LEU A 3 1.83 -2.97 -41.17
N PRO A 4 2.58 -2.75 -40.09
CA PRO A 4 3.33 -3.83 -39.47
C PRO A 4 2.36 -4.83 -38.82
N LEU A 5 2.50 -6.10 -39.19
CA LEU A 5 1.83 -7.22 -38.52
C LEU A 5 2.21 -7.20 -37.03
N PHE A 6 1.20 -6.97 -36.18
CA PHE A 6 1.28 -7.28 -34.76
C PHE A 6 1.53 -8.79 -34.63
N SER A 7 2.79 -9.17 -34.44
CA SER A 7 3.14 -10.55 -34.15
C SER A 7 2.68 -10.85 -32.73
N PRO A 8 1.79 -11.82 -32.50
CA PRO A 8 1.48 -12.24 -31.14
C PRO A 8 2.76 -12.79 -30.49
N PRO A 9 3.01 -12.49 -29.20
CA PRO A 9 4.16 -13.06 -28.53
C PRO A 9 4.07 -14.58 -28.59
N ARG A 10 5.16 -15.20 -29.08
CA ARG A 10 5.38 -16.64 -29.12
C ARG A 10 4.94 -17.25 -27.79
N SER A 11 4.13 -18.30 -27.89
CA SER A 11 3.65 -19.12 -26.79
C SER A 11 4.78 -19.53 -25.85
N LEU A 12 5.00 -18.72 -24.80
CA LEU A 12 5.60 -19.22 -23.59
C LEU A 12 4.50 -20.04 -22.93
N ALA A 13 4.66 -21.35 -22.99
CA ALA A 13 3.85 -22.29 -22.25
C ALA A 13 3.78 -21.82 -20.80
N THR A 14 2.65 -21.22 -20.44
CA THR A 14 2.32 -20.94 -19.05
C THR A 14 2.19 -22.31 -18.40
N ARG A 15 3.29 -22.81 -17.83
CA ARG A 15 3.21 -23.78 -16.76
C ARG A 15 2.48 -23.06 -15.63
N LEU A 16 1.16 -23.13 -15.66
CA LEU A 16 0.35 -22.88 -14.49
C LEU A 16 0.95 -23.74 -13.37
N PRO A 17 1.31 -23.17 -12.22
CA PRO A 17 1.72 -23.99 -11.10
C PRO A 17 0.55 -24.93 -10.79
N ARG A 18 0.80 -26.23 -10.92
CA ARG A 18 -0.04 -27.26 -10.30
C ARG A 18 0.11 -27.06 -8.79
N THR A 19 -0.75 -26.23 -8.21
CA THR A 19 -0.95 -26.24 -6.76
C THR A 19 -1.77 -27.48 -6.45
N SER A 20 -1.07 -28.55 -6.09
CA SER A 20 -1.60 -29.50 -5.11
C SER A 20 -1.88 -28.71 -3.84
N VAL A 21 -3.10 -28.80 -3.31
CA VAL A 21 -3.50 -28.78 -1.88
C VAL A 21 -4.86 -28.06 -1.72
N ALA A 22 -5.82 -28.85 -1.24
CA ALA A 22 -7.07 -28.50 -0.57
C ALA A 22 -8.18 -27.83 -1.39
N ASP A 23 -9.27 -28.60 -1.59
CA ASP A 23 -10.60 -28.09 -1.88
C ASP A 23 -11.01 -27.12 -0.78
N SER A 24 -11.05 -25.84 -1.12
CA SER A 24 -11.69 -24.80 -0.32
C SER A 24 -12.37 -23.90 -1.33
N ILE A 25 -13.62 -23.51 -1.06
CA ILE A 25 -14.36 -22.53 -1.84
C ILE A 25 -13.44 -21.31 -1.98
N MET A 26 -12.75 -21.17 -3.12
CA MET A 26 -11.84 -20.06 -3.33
C MET A 26 -12.73 -18.82 -3.37
N ASP A 27 -12.56 -17.97 -2.36
CA ASP A 27 -13.21 -16.67 -2.33
C ASP A 27 -12.87 -15.95 -3.64
N LYS A 28 -13.91 -15.57 -4.40
CA LYS A 28 -13.80 -14.92 -5.71
C LYS A 28 -12.82 -13.73 -5.62
N ASP A 29 -12.86 -13.04 -4.49
CA ASP A 29 -11.98 -11.90 -4.21
C ASP A 29 -10.51 -12.28 -4.09
N SER A 30 -10.19 -13.43 -3.49
CA SER A 30 -8.81 -13.93 -3.41
C SER A 30 -8.29 -14.30 -4.79
N PHE A 31 -9.11 -15.01 -5.59
CA PHE A 31 -8.75 -15.40 -6.94
C PHE A 31 -8.46 -14.19 -7.83
N LEU A 32 -9.34 -13.19 -7.82
CA LEU A 32 -9.17 -11.97 -8.63
C LEU A 32 -7.91 -11.18 -8.21
N LYS A 33 -7.60 -11.13 -6.90
CA LYS A 33 -6.37 -10.50 -6.39
C LYS A 33 -5.12 -11.21 -6.87
N GLU A 34 -5.08 -12.54 -6.76
CA GLU A 34 -3.93 -13.32 -7.18
C GLU A 34 -3.70 -13.20 -8.70
N ALA A 35 -4.77 -13.31 -9.49
CA ALA A 35 -4.70 -13.10 -10.93
C ALA A 35 -4.18 -11.71 -11.30
N SER A 36 -4.65 -10.64 -10.64
CA SER A 36 -4.20 -9.29 -10.97
C SER A 36 -2.74 -9.04 -10.58
N LEU A 37 -2.24 -9.66 -9.51
CA LEU A 37 -0.81 -9.61 -9.15
C LEU A 37 0.07 -10.29 -10.19
N LEU A 38 -0.37 -11.39 -10.80
CA LEU A 38 0.36 -12.06 -11.88
C LEU A 38 0.46 -11.21 -13.15
N TYR A 39 -0.61 -10.49 -13.49
CA TYR A 39 -0.66 -9.69 -14.71
C TYR A 39 -0.13 -8.26 -14.53
N LYS A 40 0.16 -7.80 -13.31
CA LYS A 40 0.51 -6.40 -13.03
C LYS A 40 1.68 -5.88 -13.87
N ASP A 41 2.69 -6.73 -14.09
CA ASP A 41 3.93 -6.37 -14.80
C ASP A 41 3.85 -6.65 -16.31
N SER A 42 3.05 -7.65 -16.71
CA SER A 42 2.92 -8.06 -18.12
C SER A 42 1.85 -7.27 -18.86
N CYS A 43 0.68 -7.08 -18.25
CA CYS A 43 -0.48 -6.38 -18.81
C CYS A 43 -1.19 -5.59 -17.71
N PRO A 44 -0.75 -4.35 -17.43
CA PRO A 44 -1.31 -3.54 -16.36
C PRO A 44 -2.80 -3.23 -16.57
N GLU A 45 -3.28 -3.16 -17.82
CA GLU A 45 -4.69 -2.94 -18.12
C GLU A 45 -5.57 -4.11 -17.67
N LEU A 46 -5.10 -5.34 -17.85
CA LEU A 46 -5.81 -6.54 -17.38
C LEU A 46 -5.84 -6.57 -15.85
N ALA A 47 -4.72 -6.26 -15.20
CA ALA A 47 -4.66 -6.16 -13.74
C ALA A 47 -5.66 -5.12 -13.20
N ARG A 48 -5.74 -3.93 -13.83
CA ARG A 48 -6.71 -2.87 -13.47
C ARG A 48 -8.16 -3.32 -13.67
N PHE A 49 -8.45 -4.01 -14.77
CA PHE A 49 -9.78 -4.52 -15.06
C PHE A 49 -10.26 -5.53 -13.99
N LEU A 50 -9.40 -6.47 -13.60
CA LEU A 50 -9.71 -7.46 -12.56
C LEU A 50 -9.99 -6.78 -11.21
N MET A 51 -9.20 -5.76 -10.84
CA MET A 51 -9.37 -5.01 -9.59
C MET A 51 -10.58 -4.08 -9.59
N ARG A 52 -10.94 -3.52 -10.74
CA ARG A 52 -12.19 -2.78 -10.91
C ARG A 52 -13.39 -3.67 -10.64
N ASN A 53 -13.41 -4.87 -11.21
CA ASN A 53 -14.54 -5.80 -11.05
C ASN A 53 -14.69 -6.25 -9.59
N GLN A 54 -13.57 -6.54 -8.92
CA GLN A 54 -13.58 -6.83 -7.49
C GLN A 54 -14.18 -5.70 -6.65
N GLN A 55 -13.83 -4.43 -6.93
CA GLN A 55 -14.35 -3.28 -6.17
C GLN A 55 -15.84 -3.01 -6.40
N MET A 56 -16.38 -3.39 -7.56
CA MET A 56 -17.83 -3.29 -7.80
C MET A 56 -18.60 -4.35 -7.02
N ASP A 57 -18.01 -5.52 -6.83
CA ASP A 57 -18.64 -6.65 -6.14
C ASP A 57 -18.45 -6.61 -4.62
N SER A 58 -17.37 -6.00 -4.14
CA SER A 58 -16.98 -5.94 -2.73
C SER A 58 -16.72 -4.49 -2.27
N SER A 59 -17.49 -4.04 -1.28
CA SER A 59 -17.31 -2.74 -0.60
C SER A 59 -15.98 -2.65 0.20
N ALA A 60 -15.23 -3.75 0.30
CA ALA A 60 -14.15 -3.93 1.26
C ALA A 60 -12.72 -3.90 0.65
N ALA A 61 -12.55 -3.54 -0.61
CA ALA A 61 -11.20 -3.50 -1.18
C ALA A 61 -10.35 -2.43 -0.46
N SER A 62 -9.25 -2.86 0.14
CA SER A 62 -8.31 -2.02 0.88
C SER A 62 -7.75 -0.92 -0.03
N THR A 63 -8.30 0.29 0.09
CA THR A 63 -7.94 1.51 -0.65
C THR A 63 -6.46 1.90 -0.50
N GLU A 64 -5.77 1.32 0.47
CA GLU A 64 -4.35 1.54 0.72
C GLU A 64 -3.45 0.84 -0.30
N ALA A 65 -3.85 -0.32 -0.83
CA ALA A 65 -3.05 -1.11 -1.77
C ALA A 65 -3.33 -0.78 -3.25
N LEU A 66 -4.51 -0.21 -3.55
CA LEU A 66 -4.94 0.12 -4.91
C LEU A 66 -5.19 1.61 -5.06
N CYS A 67 -4.98 2.16 -6.25
CA CYS A 67 -5.44 3.51 -6.57
C CYS A 67 -6.97 3.50 -6.74
N PRO A 68 -7.74 4.35 -6.02
CA PRO A 68 -9.20 4.37 -6.13
C PRO A 68 -9.72 4.88 -7.48
N PHE A 69 -8.87 5.54 -8.28
CA PHE A 69 -9.26 6.11 -9.57
C PHE A 69 -8.89 5.21 -10.74
N CYS A 70 -7.65 4.70 -10.77
CA CYS A 70 -7.16 3.88 -11.88
C CYS A 70 -7.06 2.39 -11.55
N PHE A 71 -7.41 1.96 -10.34
CA PHE A 71 -7.35 0.56 -9.88
C PHE A 71 -5.98 -0.11 -10.03
N GLN A 72 -4.92 0.70 -10.10
CA GLN A 72 -3.54 0.23 -10.20
C GLN A 72 -2.97 -0.12 -8.82
N TRP A 73 -2.19 -1.19 -8.75
CA TRP A 73 -1.43 -1.59 -7.56
C TRP A 73 -0.42 -0.53 -7.14
N ARG A 74 -0.49 -0.11 -5.88
CA ARG A 74 0.39 0.90 -5.28
C ARG A 74 1.68 0.26 -4.77
N GLU A 75 2.67 0.14 -5.64
CA GLU A 75 4.01 -0.28 -5.22
C GLU A 75 4.83 0.92 -4.70
N PRO A 76 5.72 0.71 -3.71
CA PRO A 76 6.58 1.75 -3.15
C PRO A 76 7.40 2.51 -4.21
N ASP A 77 7.82 1.84 -5.28
CA ASP A 77 8.66 2.45 -6.33
C ASP A 77 7.85 3.11 -7.46
N ASN A 78 6.62 2.65 -7.67
CA ASN A 78 5.75 3.14 -8.74
C ASN A 78 5.00 4.43 -8.31
N HIS A 79 4.80 4.62 -6.99
CA HIS A 79 3.99 5.72 -6.46
C HIS A 79 4.78 6.57 -5.48
N ARG A 80 4.75 7.89 -5.68
CA ARG A 80 5.36 8.82 -4.72
C ARG A 80 4.51 8.92 -3.46
N VAL A 81 4.93 8.21 -2.41
CA VAL A 81 4.36 8.37 -1.08
C VAL A 81 4.99 9.60 -0.41
N ARG A 82 4.17 10.62 -0.14
CA ARG A 82 4.61 11.81 0.59
C ARG A 82 4.07 11.76 2.01
N LEU A 83 4.97 11.73 2.98
CA LEU A 83 4.62 11.93 4.37
C LEU A 83 4.14 13.36 4.57
N ARG A 84 3.03 13.52 5.29
CA ARG A 84 2.65 14.85 5.77
C ARG A 84 3.70 15.29 6.80
N PRO A 85 4.15 16.55 6.74
CA PRO A 85 5.02 17.09 7.77
C PRO A 85 4.40 16.87 9.15
N LYS A 86 5.22 16.45 10.10
CA LYS A 86 4.78 16.34 11.49
C LYS A 86 4.33 17.73 11.97
N HIS A 87 3.24 17.77 12.73
CA HIS A 87 2.75 19.03 13.29
C HIS A 87 3.84 19.71 14.12
N ARG A 88 4.03 21.01 13.90
CA ARG A 88 5.02 21.81 14.64
C ARG A 88 4.71 21.75 16.15
N PRO A 89 5.69 21.48 17.02
CA PRO A 89 5.45 21.46 18.45
C PRO A 89 4.98 22.85 18.92
N SER A 90 3.96 22.87 19.79
CA SER A 90 3.52 24.10 20.45
C SER A 90 4.61 24.66 21.37
N ALA A 91 4.53 25.94 21.74
CA ALA A 91 5.50 26.56 22.66
C ALA A 91 5.61 25.80 23.99
N HIS A 92 4.49 25.27 24.49
CA HIS A 92 4.47 24.40 25.68
C HIS A 92 5.26 23.10 25.46
N LEU A 93 5.03 22.41 24.33
CA LEU A 93 5.78 21.20 23.97
C LEU A 93 7.28 21.48 23.79
N GLN A 94 7.64 22.61 23.19
CA GLN A 94 9.04 23.02 23.04
C GLN A 94 9.72 23.22 24.41
N ARG A 95 9.03 23.81 25.39
CA ARG A 95 9.55 23.95 26.77
C ARG A 95 9.76 22.59 27.43
N ILE A 96 8.79 21.68 27.30
CA ILE A 96 8.90 20.33 27.86
C ILE A 96 10.08 19.58 27.21
N LEU A 97 10.21 19.63 25.88
CA LEU A 97 11.34 19.05 25.14
C LEU A 97 12.67 19.65 25.60
N GLY A 98 12.73 20.97 25.83
CA GLY A 98 13.93 21.62 26.34
C GLY A 98 14.30 21.21 27.78
N ARG A 99 13.30 20.96 28.64
CA ARG A 99 13.52 20.42 30.00
C ARG A 99 13.98 18.97 29.95
N GLU A 100 13.42 18.17 29.06
CA GLU A 100 13.84 16.78 28.84
C GLU A 100 15.30 16.71 28.39
N ALA A 101 15.70 17.55 27.43
CA ALA A 101 17.07 17.62 26.94
C ALA A 101 18.10 18.02 28.02
N LYS A 102 17.66 18.75 29.05
CA LYS A 102 18.47 19.13 30.21
C LYS A 102 18.49 18.07 31.33
N GLY A 103 17.81 16.93 31.13
CA GLY A 103 17.70 15.87 32.14
C GLY A 103 16.81 16.23 33.33
N CYS A 104 15.95 17.26 33.21
CA CYS A 104 15.05 17.64 34.29
C CYS A 104 13.94 16.58 34.48
N ARG A 105 13.54 16.35 35.73
CA ARG A 105 12.37 15.51 36.03
C ARG A 105 11.10 16.18 35.48
N LEU A 106 10.40 15.45 34.62
CA LEU A 106 9.11 15.84 34.07
C LEU A 106 7.97 15.24 34.89
N SER A 107 6.86 15.97 34.99
CA SER A 107 5.62 15.47 35.57
C SER A 107 4.99 14.37 34.71
N LEU A 108 4.05 13.61 35.28
CA LEU A 108 3.33 12.58 34.54
C LEU A 108 2.56 13.13 33.34
N ALA A 109 1.94 14.31 33.47
CA ALA A 109 1.21 14.97 32.39
C ALA A 109 2.15 15.43 31.24
N GLU A 110 3.33 15.96 31.58
CA GLU A 110 4.34 16.35 30.59
C GLU A 110 4.86 15.12 29.82
N LYS A 111 5.07 14.00 30.52
CA LYS A 111 5.46 12.73 29.88
C LYS A 111 4.37 12.19 28.96
N ASP A 112 3.10 12.24 29.37
CA ASP A 112 1.99 11.82 28.52
C ASP A 112 1.92 12.67 27.24
N THR A 113 2.06 14.00 27.39
CA THR A 113 2.07 14.95 26.26
C THR A 113 3.21 14.66 25.27
N LEU A 114 4.42 14.37 25.77
CA LEU A 114 5.55 13.95 24.95
C LEU A 114 5.29 12.61 24.25
N SER A 115 4.68 11.65 24.95
CA SER A 115 4.36 10.35 24.38
C SER A 115 3.40 10.49 23.20
N ARG A 116 2.35 11.31 23.35
CA ARG A 116 1.39 11.63 22.29
C ARG A 116 2.07 12.33 21.12
N PHE A 117 2.93 13.30 21.39
CA PHE A 117 3.70 13.99 20.35
C PHE A 117 4.67 13.05 19.61
N ARG A 118 5.28 12.07 20.28
CA ARG A 118 6.16 11.08 19.63
C ARG A 118 5.36 10.09 18.78
N ARG A 119 4.21 9.63 19.28
CA ARG A 119 3.29 8.74 18.57
C ARG A 119 2.62 9.39 17.35
N SER A 120 2.43 10.71 17.35
CA SER A 120 1.92 11.43 16.18
C SER A 120 2.96 11.63 15.06
N SER A 121 4.07 10.88 15.08
CA SER A 121 5.08 10.94 14.03
C SER A 121 4.54 10.39 12.71
N SER A 122 4.85 11.09 11.62
CA SER A 122 4.52 10.69 10.26
C SER A 122 5.59 9.75 9.70
N CYS A 123 5.96 8.68 10.41
CA CYS A 123 6.95 7.73 9.91
C CYS A 123 6.30 6.77 8.91
N LEU A 124 6.86 6.66 7.69
CA LEU A 124 6.63 5.48 6.86
C LEU A 124 7.39 4.34 7.51
N VAL A 125 6.70 3.48 8.25
CA VAL A 125 7.25 2.18 8.63
C VAL A 125 7.11 1.30 7.39
N SER A 126 8.17 1.22 6.57
CA SER A 126 8.22 0.23 5.49
C SER A 126 8.25 -1.16 6.13
N ARG A 127 7.19 -1.95 5.97
CA ARG A 127 7.26 -3.38 6.25
C ARG A 127 7.96 -4.01 5.04
N GLY A 128 9.24 -4.33 5.22
CA GLY A 128 9.99 -5.19 4.30
C GLY A 128 9.59 -6.65 4.49
#